data_AF-A0A7Y5S027-F1
#
_entry.id   AF-A0A7Y5S027-F1
#
_cell.length_a   1.000
_cell.length_b   1.000
_cell.length_c   1.000
_cell.angle_alpha   90.00
_cell.angle_beta   90.00
_cell.angle_gamma   90.00
#
_symmetry.space_group_name_H-M   'P 1'
#
loop_
_entity.id
_entity.type
_entity.pdbx_description
1 polymer ?
#
loop_
_entity_poly.entity_id
_entity_poly.type
_entity_poly.pdbx_seq_one_letter_code
_entity_poly.pdbx_strand_id
1 'polypeptide(L)' 'MNLVQYFNYATVASEAAVPPKSLDALSRQIRRDFPADDMMFELHMLRACLAIRDGYAALAEALGEPAAQSG' A
#
# COMPACT_ATOMS: atom_id res chain seq x y z
N MET A 1 -1.89 23.67 8.25
CA MET A 1 -1.40 22.93 7.06
C MET A 1 -2.61 22.35 6.35
N ASN A 2 -2.76 22.63 5.06
CA ASN A 2 -3.85 22.10 4.25
C ASN A 2 -3.44 20.68 3.83
N LEU A 3 -4.01 19.64 4.44
CA LEU A 3 -3.76 18.24 4.10
C LEU A 3 -4.58 17.93 2.85
N VAL A 4 -4.06 18.29 1.68
CA VAL A 4 -4.66 17.85 0.42
C VAL A 4 -4.34 16.36 0.30
N GLN A 5 -5.33 15.53 0.60
CA GLN A 5 -5.29 14.13 0.24
C GLN A 5 -5.71 14.02 -1.23
N TYR A 6 -4.78 13.62 -2.09
CA TYR A 6 -4.98 13.46 -3.52
C TYR A 6 -5.71 12.15 -3.85
N PHE A 7 -5.47 11.09 -3.08
CA PHE A 7 -6.06 9.78 -3.30
C PHE A 7 -6.58 9.12 -2.00
N ASN A 8 -7.78 8.55 -2.07
CA ASN A 8 -8.37 7.80 -0.97
C ASN A 8 -7.94 6.32 -0.98
N TYR A 9 -6.67 6.06 -0.74
CA TYR A 9 -6.15 4.69 -0.64
C TYR A 9 -6.69 3.95 0.61
N ALA A 10 -7.13 4.68 1.64
CA ALA A 10 -7.65 4.07 2.88
C ALA A 10 -8.96 3.31 2.65
N THR A 11 -9.88 3.85 1.84
CA THR A 11 -11.09 3.13 1.44
C THR A 11 -10.75 1.86 0.66
N VAL A 12 -9.83 1.95 -0.31
CA VAL A 12 -9.41 0.78 -1.11
C VAL A 12 -8.70 -0.27 -0.24
N ALA A 13 -7.87 0.14 0.72
CA ALA A 13 -7.23 -0.77 1.66
C ALA A 13 -8.27 -1.54 2.49
N SER A 14 -9.35 -0.87 2.91
CA SER A 14 -10.47 -1.51 3.61
C SER A 14 -11.22 -2.49 2.71
N GLU A 15 -11.50 -2.14 1.46
CA GLU A 15 -12.13 -3.03 0.47
C GLU A 15 -11.26 -4.26 0.18
N ALA A 16 -9.94 -4.08 0.14
CA ALA A 16 -8.94 -5.11 -0.05
C ALA A 16 -8.71 -5.98 1.21
N ALA A 17 -9.42 -5.72 2.31
CA ALA A 17 -9.23 -6.37 3.60
C ALA A 17 -7.77 -6.33 4.11
N VAL A 18 -7.03 -5.27 3.76
CA VAL A 18 -5.64 -5.08 4.22
C VAL A 18 -5.64 -4.78 5.72
N PRO A 19 -4.97 -5.60 6.56
CA PRO A 19 -4.90 -5.34 7.98
C PRO A 19 -4.18 -4.01 8.28
N PRO A 20 -4.60 -3.25 9.31
CA PRO A 20 -3.98 -1.96 9.64
C PRO A 20 -2.46 -2.01 9.84
N LYS A 21 -1.95 -3.11 10.42
CA LYS A 21 -0.51 -3.32 10.60
C LYS A 21 0.25 -3.46 9.28
N SER A 22 -0.35 -4.15 8.31
CA SER A 22 0.23 -4.32 6.98
C SER A 22 0.14 -3.02 6.17
N LEU A 23 -0.94 -2.26 6.34
CA LEU A 23 -1.07 -0.93 5.73
C LEU A 23 -0.01 0.04 6.27
N ASP A 24 0.29 0.00 7.57
CA ASP A 24 1.37 0.79 8.19
C ASP A 24 2.76 0.36 7.70
N ALA A 25 3.00 -0.94 7.55
CA ALA A 25 4.26 -1.44 6.99
C ALA A 25 4.46 -0.99 5.54
N LEU A 26 3.41 -1.12 4.71
CA LEU A 26 3.41 -0.67 3.32
C LEU A 26 3.61 0.85 3.21
N SER A 27 2.96 1.63 4.07
CA SER A 27 3.12 3.09 4.09
C SER A 27 4.54 3.50 4.44
N ARG A 28 5.15 2.88 5.46
CA ARG A 28 6.55 3.15 5.83
C ARG A 28 7.52 2.78 4.71
N GLN A 29 7.23 1.73 3.94
CA GLN A 29 8.07 1.35 2.82
C GLN A 29 7.98 2.37 1.69
N ILE A 30 6.78 2.67 1.21
CA ILE A 30 6.57 3.61 0.11
C ILE A 30 7.04 5.02 0.49
N ARG A 31 6.88 5.43 1.77
CA ARG A 31 7.35 6.74 2.24
C ARG A 31 8.88 6.87 2.26
N ARG A 32 9.64 5.77 2.35
CA ARG A 32 11.10 5.81 2.18
C ARG A 32 11.50 6.15 0.74
N ASP A 33 10.71 5.70 -0.22
CA ASP A 33 10.95 5.95 -1.65
C ASP A 33 10.49 7.36 -2.06
N PHE A 34 9.47 7.91 -1.37
CA PHE A 34 8.92 9.24 -1.61
C PHE A 34 8.83 10.10 -0.31
N PRO A 35 9.95 10.50 0.31
CA PRO A 35 9.95 11.13 1.64
C PRO A 35 9.17 12.45 1.74
N ALA A 36 9.13 13.22 0.65
CA ALA A 36 8.51 14.54 0.61
C ALA A 36 7.52 14.73 -0.57
N ASP A 37 7.29 13.68 -1.36
CA ASP A 37 6.34 13.70 -2.48
C ASP A 37 5.06 12.98 -2.07
N ASP A 38 4.12 13.74 -1.51
CA ASP A 38 2.85 13.23 -1.00
C ASP A 38 1.98 12.65 -2.11
N MET A 39 1.99 13.25 -3.31
CA MET A 39 1.23 12.74 -4.45
C MET A 39 1.75 11.36 -4.89
N MET A 40 3.06 11.20 -5.01
CA MET A 40 3.65 9.91 -5.40
C MET A 40 3.48 8.85 -4.31
N PHE A 41 3.62 9.23 -3.04
CA PHE A 41 3.32 8.35 -1.91
C PHE A 41 1.88 7.83 -1.98
N GLU A 42 0.90 8.73 -2.08
CA GLU A 42 -0.52 8.35 -2.09
C GLU A 42 -0.91 7.54 -3.33
N LEU A 43 -0.33 7.87 -4.49
CA LEU A 43 -0.55 7.11 -5.72
C LEU A 43 -0.04 5.66 -5.60
N HIS A 44 1.14 5.46 -5.01
CA HIS A 44 1.70 4.12 -4.82
C HIS A 44 0.91 3.33 -3.78
N MET A 45 0.45 3.96 -2.71
CA MET A 45 -0.45 3.35 -1.73
C MET A 45 -1.75 2.86 -2.42
N LEU A 46 -2.36 3.71 -3.23
CA LEU A 46 -3.57 3.36 -3.98
C LEU A 46 -3.32 2.17 -4.91
N ARG A 47 -2.25 2.21 -5.70
CA ARG A 47 -1.90 1.15 -6.66
C ARG A 47 -1.65 -0.19 -5.97
N ALA A 48 -0.93 -0.19 -4.85
CA ALA A 48 -0.69 -1.41 -4.08
C ALA A 48 -2.00 -1.99 -3.52
N CYS A 49 -2.87 -1.14 -2.95
CA CYS A 49 -4.17 -1.58 -2.43
C CYS A 49 -5.07 -2.13 -3.55
N LEU A 50 -5.08 -1.50 -4.73
CA LEU A 50 -5.81 -1.99 -5.91
C LEU A 50 -5.26 -3.34 -6.39
N ALA A 51 -3.94 -3.51 -6.46
CA ALA A 51 -3.32 -4.76 -6.84
C ALA A 51 -3.68 -5.90 -5.88
N ILE A 52 -3.73 -5.63 -4.58
CA ILE A 52 -4.15 -6.60 -3.56
C ILE A 52 -5.64 -6.92 -3.71
N ARG A 53 -6.49 -5.89 -3.82
CA ARG A 53 -7.95 -6.05 -3.96
C ARG A 53 -8.32 -6.90 -5.17
N ASP A 54 -7.67 -6.63 -6.29
CA ASP A 54 -7.98 -7.26 -7.58
C ASP A 54 -7.21 -8.58 -7.79
N GLY A 55 -6.41 -9.01 -6.80
CA GLY A 55 -5.69 -10.28 -6.81
C GLY A 55 -4.44 -10.32 -7.70
N TYR A 56 -3.94 -9.17 -8.14
CA TYR A 56 -2.71 -9.05 -8.93
C TYR A 56 -1.43 -9.15 -8.09
N ALA A 57 -1.54 -9.00 -6.76
CA ALA A 57 -0.42 -9.16 -5.83
C ALA A 57 -0.92 -9.73 -4.50
N ALA A 58 -0.18 -10.67 -3.93
CA ALA A 58 -0.42 -11.08 -2.55
C ALA A 58 0.06 -9.98 -1.57
N LEU A 59 -0.58 -9.88 -0.41
CA LEU A 59 -0.17 -8.91 0.63
C LEU A 59 1.30 -9.11 1.06
N ALA A 60 1.75 -10.37 1.15
CA ALA A 60 3.14 -10.70 1.45
C ALA A 60 4.11 -10.16 0.39
N GLU A 61 3.78 -10.34 -0.90
CA GLU A 61 4.58 -9.82 -2.01
C GLU A 61 4.62 -8.29 -2.02
N ALA A 62 3.49 -7.63 -1.73
CA ALA A 62 3.40 -6.18 -1.63
C ALA A 62 4.26 -5.62 -0.47
N LEU A 63 4.44 -6.39 0.60
CA LEU A 63 5.32 -6.06 1.72
C LEU A 63 6.80 -6.41 1.46
N GLY A 64 7.12 -6.98 0.29
CA GLY A 64 8.45 -7.49 -0.02
C GLY A 64 8.84 -8.69 0.84
N GLU A 65 7.87 -9.36 1.47
CA GLU A 65 8.12 -10.62 2.17
C GLU A 65 8.37 -11.71 1.13
N PRO A 66 9.38 -12.58 1.35
CA PRO A 66 9.60 -13.68 0.43
C PRO A 66 8.34 -14.54 0.40
N ALA A 67 7.75 -14.71 -0.79
CA ALA A 67 6.68 -15.68 -0.99
C ALA A 67 7.15 -17.01 -0.41
N ALA A 68 6.43 -17.53 0.59
CA ALA A 68 6.73 -18.84 1.15
C ALA A 68 6.70 -19.83 -0.03
N GLN A 69 7.87 -20.28 -0.45
CA GLN A 69 8.02 -21.29 -1.47
C GLN A 69 7.51 -22.60 -0.86
N SER A 70 6.25 -22.93 -1.15
CA SER A 70 5.72 -24.27 -0.91
C SER A 70 6.46 -25.24 -1.84
N GLY A 71 7.46 -25.92 -1.29
CA GLY A 71 8.03 -27.14 -1.85
C GLY A 71 7.26 -28.36 -1.38
#